data_AF-A0A1X7TUN4-F1
#
_entry.id   AF-A0A1X7TUN4-F1
#
_cell.length_a   1.000
_cell.length_b   1.000
_cell.length_c   1.000
_cell.angle_alpha   90.00
_cell.angle_beta   90.00
_cell.angle_gamma   90.00
#
_symmetry.space_group_name_H-M   'P 1'
#
loop_
_entity.id
_entity.type
_entity.pdbx_description
1 polymer ?
#
loop_
_entity_poly.entity_id
_entity_poly.type
_entity_poly.pdbx_seq_one_letter_code
_entity_poly.pdbx_strand_id
1 'polypeptide(L)'
;MTKRSYVVAVVKGIQLTLPSCANDIQVRLLLSIDHHQNITEAYDTIELAMEHRNTGGAGQASVVGIDLSGDPMAGNGRDLLQVFEEGKRRSFKLAVHIAEKPNRESDTDILLST
;
A
#
# COMPACT_ATOMS: atom_id res chain seq x y z
N MET A 1 4.77 -18.79 0.15
CA MET A 1 5.00 -17.62 -0.73
C MET A 1 5.35 -16.43 0.17
N THR A 2 6.35 -15.62 -0.17
CA THR A 2 6.75 -14.42 0.62
C THR A 2 6.14 -13.15 0.04
N LYS A 3 5.98 -12.08 0.86
CA LYS A 3 5.51 -10.75 0.40
C LYS A 3 6.26 -10.28 -0.85
N ARG A 4 7.60 -10.35 -0.80
CA ARG A 4 8.49 -10.02 -1.91
C ARG A 4 8.20 -10.84 -3.17
N SER A 5 8.14 -12.17 -3.06
CA SER A 5 7.88 -13.04 -4.22
C SER A 5 6.53 -12.76 -4.88
N TYR A 6 5.53 -12.36 -4.07
CA TYR A 6 4.20 -11.98 -4.56
C TYR A 6 4.24 -10.67 -5.35
N VAL A 7 4.83 -9.60 -4.78
CA VAL A 7 4.93 -8.30 -5.47
C VAL A 7 5.73 -8.41 -6.76
N VAL A 8 6.84 -9.15 -6.75
CA VAL A 8 7.64 -9.44 -7.96
C VAL A 8 6.78 -10.13 -9.02
N ALA A 9 5.97 -11.12 -8.65
CA ALA A 9 5.11 -11.83 -9.59
C ALA A 9 4.05 -10.90 -10.21
N VAL A 10 3.41 -10.04 -9.41
CA VAL A 10 2.41 -9.05 -9.87
C VAL A 10 3.05 -8.04 -10.83
N VAL A 11 4.16 -7.42 -10.44
CA VAL A 11 4.88 -6.45 -11.29
C VAL A 11 5.30 -7.08 -12.60
N LYS A 12 5.85 -8.30 -12.57
CA LYS A 12 6.23 -9.04 -13.77
C LYS A 12 5.04 -9.35 -14.68
N GLY A 13 3.91 -9.77 -14.11
CA GLY A 13 2.68 -10.03 -14.87
C GLY A 13 2.19 -8.79 -15.61
N ILE A 14 2.22 -7.62 -14.94
CA ILE A 14 1.84 -6.35 -15.57
C ILE A 14 2.82 -5.99 -16.69
N GLN A 15 4.14 -6.05 -16.44
CA GLN A 15 5.17 -5.73 -17.44
C GLN A 15 5.08 -6.62 -18.69
N LEU A 16 4.76 -7.91 -18.54
CA LEU A 16 4.57 -8.82 -19.67
C LEU A 16 3.30 -8.52 -20.48
N THR A 17 2.28 -7.95 -19.85
CA THR A 17 0.97 -7.74 -20.47
C THR A 17 0.85 -6.36 -21.12
N LEU A 18 1.43 -5.31 -20.51
CA LEU A 18 1.32 -3.93 -20.98
C LEU A 18 1.65 -3.73 -22.48
N PRO A 19 2.71 -4.33 -23.06
CA PRO A 19 3.01 -4.18 -24.48
C PRO A 19 1.94 -4.75 -25.42
N SER A 20 1.11 -5.68 -24.93
CA SER A 20 0.04 -6.34 -25.69
C SER A 20 -1.33 -5.67 -25.49
N CYS A 21 -1.42 -4.66 -24.63
CA CYS A 21 -2.66 -3.93 -24.39
C CYS A 21 -2.97 -3.03 -25.61
N ALA A 22 -4.12 -3.25 -26.24
CA ALA A 22 -4.59 -2.42 -27.37
C ALA A 22 -4.91 -0.97 -26.95
N ASN A 23 -5.14 -0.73 -25.65
CA ASN A 23 -5.39 0.57 -25.07
C ASN A 23 -4.16 1.06 -24.31
N ASP A 24 -3.90 2.37 -24.34
CA ASP A 24 -2.82 3.02 -23.59
C ASP A 24 -3.17 3.08 -22.08
N ILE A 25 -3.02 1.94 -21.40
CA ILE A 25 -3.31 1.79 -19.97
C ILE A 25 -2.05 2.11 -19.17
N GLN A 26 -2.17 3.05 -18.24
CA GLN A 26 -1.13 3.34 -17.26
C GLN A 26 -1.46 2.68 -15.93
N VAL A 27 -0.59 1.77 -15.47
CA VAL A 27 -0.78 1.04 -14.21
C VAL A 27 0.12 1.61 -13.12
N ARG A 28 -0.45 1.81 -11.93
CA ARG A 28 0.24 2.19 -10.69
C ARG A 28 -0.26 1.30 -9.55
N LEU A 29 0.63 0.96 -8.64
CA LEU A 29 0.35 0.05 -7.53
C LEU A 29 0.37 0.79 -6.20
N LEU A 30 -0.57 0.41 -5.34
CA LEU A 30 -0.53 0.68 -3.90
C LEU A 30 -0.29 -0.66 -3.21
N LEU A 31 0.64 -0.72 -2.26
CA LEU A 31 0.78 -1.92 -1.42
C LEU A 31 -0.06 -1.75 -0.17
N SER A 32 -1.00 -2.67 0.05
CA SER A 32 -1.89 -2.65 1.19
C SER A 32 -1.25 -3.26 2.43
N ILE A 33 -1.37 -2.57 3.55
CA ILE A 33 -1.11 -3.06 4.89
C ILE A 33 -2.46 -3.48 5.47
N ASP A 34 -2.54 -4.71 5.97
CA ASP A 34 -3.74 -5.24 6.60
C ASP A 34 -3.79 -4.84 8.08
N HIS A 35 -4.95 -4.44 8.59
CA HIS A 35 -5.20 -4.10 9.99
C HIS A 35 -4.74 -5.17 11.01
N HIS A 36 -4.62 -6.44 10.63
CA HIS A 36 -4.10 -7.50 11.50
C HIS A 36 -2.58 -7.53 11.62
N GLN A 37 -1.86 -6.86 10.71
CA GLN A 37 -0.41 -6.91 10.69
C GLN A 37 0.18 -6.18 11.90
N ASN A 38 1.23 -6.76 12.46
CA ASN A 38 2.01 -6.04 13.45
C ASN A 38 2.87 -4.95 12.77
N ILE A 39 3.39 -4.05 13.60
CA ILE A 39 4.20 -2.92 13.13
C ILE A 39 5.40 -3.35 12.26
N THR A 40 6.09 -4.44 12.60
CA THR A 40 7.26 -4.92 11.86
C THR A 40 6.84 -5.38 10.46
N GLU A 41 5.77 -6.16 10.37
CA GLU A 41 5.22 -6.60 9.09
C GLU A 41 4.76 -5.41 8.23
N ALA A 42 4.20 -4.39 8.85
CA ALA A 42 3.77 -3.17 8.17
C ALA A 42 4.99 -2.38 7.61
N TYR A 43 6.08 -2.26 8.36
CA TYR A 43 7.35 -1.67 7.87
C TYR A 43 7.96 -2.49 6.71
N ASP A 44 7.91 -3.82 6.76
CA ASP A 44 8.37 -4.65 5.63
C ASP A 44 7.63 -4.30 4.32
N THR A 45 6.35 -3.93 4.42
CA THR A 45 5.56 -3.47 3.26
C THR A 45 6.07 -2.12 2.74
N ILE A 46 6.46 -1.19 3.61
CA ILE A 46 7.07 0.09 3.23
C ILE A 46 8.42 -0.12 2.52
N GLU A 47 9.27 -1.01 3.05
CA GLU A 47 10.55 -1.33 2.42
C GLU A 47 10.35 -1.96 1.04
N LEU A 48 9.41 -2.91 0.94
CA LEU A 48 9.08 -3.53 -0.34
C LEU A 48 8.51 -2.51 -1.36
N ALA A 49 7.72 -1.54 -0.90
CA ALA A 49 7.24 -0.46 -1.74
C ALA A 49 8.39 0.40 -2.29
N MET A 50 9.42 0.68 -1.47
CA MET A 50 10.60 1.43 -1.90
C MET A 50 11.38 0.71 -3.01
N GLU A 51 11.56 -0.59 -2.87
CA GLU A 51 12.28 -1.40 -3.86
C GLU A 51 11.57 -1.44 -5.22
N HIS A 52 10.24 -1.34 -5.22
CA HIS A 52 9.40 -1.38 -6.42
C HIS A 52 8.91 -0.01 -6.88
N ARG A 53 9.52 1.07 -6.38
CA ARG A 53 9.15 2.45 -6.69
C ARG A 53 9.50 2.89 -8.13
N ASN A 54 10.35 2.14 -8.84
CA ASN A 54 11.11 2.58 -10.01
C ASN A 54 10.36 3.51 -11.02
N THR A 55 10.65 4.80 -10.82
CA THR A 55 11.00 5.86 -11.78
C THR A 55 10.62 5.70 -13.26
N GLY A 56 9.32 5.68 -13.55
CA GLY A 56 8.74 6.60 -14.55
C GLY A 56 9.03 6.34 -16.04
N GLY A 57 9.47 5.16 -16.44
CA GLY A 57 9.44 4.76 -17.84
C GLY A 57 8.01 4.45 -18.30
N ALA A 58 7.63 4.90 -19.51
CA ALA A 58 6.40 4.42 -20.15
C ALA A 58 6.45 2.89 -20.27
N GLY A 59 5.41 2.20 -19.82
CA GLY A 59 5.31 0.73 -19.88
C GLY A 59 5.79 -0.03 -18.63
N GLN A 60 6.11 0.62 -17.50
CA GLN A 60 6.46 -0.07 -16.26
C GLN A 60 5.45 0.18 -15.13
N ALA A 61 5.00 -0.89 -14.48
CA ALA A 61 4.27 -0.79 -13.22
C ALA A 61 5.21 -0.27 -12.13
N SER A 62 4.76 0.77 -11.42
CA SER A 62 5.49 1.34 -10.28
C SER A 62 4.60 1.37 -9.04
N VAL A 63 5.20 1.08 -7.89
CA VAL A 63 4.55 1.30 -6.60
C VAL A 63 4.66 2.79 -6.26
N VAL A 64 3.51 3.42 -6.06
CA VAL A 64 3.42 4.88 -5.83
C VAL A 64 2.83 5.24 -4.47
N GLY A 65 2.35 4.25 -3.73
CA GLY A 65 1.71 4.50 -2.47
C GLY A 65 1.43 3.26 -1.64
N ILE A 66 0.84 3.53 -0.49
CA ILE A 66 0.50 2.57 0.55
C ILE A 66 -0.99 2.72 0.86
N ASP A 67 -1.63 1.60 1.13
CA ASP A 67 -3.04 1.52 1.50
C ASP A 67 -3.19 0.88 2.89
N LEU A 68 -4.13 1.35 3.70
CA LEU A 68 -4.57 0.68 4.93
C LEU A 68 -5.96 0.11 4.71
N SER A 69 -6.06 -1.20 4.76
CA SER A 69 -7.31 -1.95 4.54
C SER A 69 -7.30 -3.25 5.37
N GLY A 70 -8.22 -4.17 5.08
CA GLY A 70 -8.40 -5.41 5.84
C GLY A 70 -9.64 -5.34 6.74
N ASP A 71 -9.68 -6.12 7.83
CA ASP A 71 -10.79 -6.05 8.77
C ASP A 71 -10.66 -4.79 9.66
N PRO A 72 -11.54 -3.79 9.52
CA PRO A 72 -11.49 -2.58 10.33
C PRO A 72 -11.77 -2.85 11.81
N MET A 73 -12.17 -4.06 12.22
CA MET A 73 -12.32 -4.49 13.63
C MET A 73 -11.06 -5.11 14.21
N ALA A 74 -10.04 -5.37 13.38
CA ALA A 74 -8.76 -5.91 13.81
C ALA A 74 -7.74 -4.81 14.16
N GLY A 75 -6.78 -5.17 15.00
CA GLY A 75 -5.65 -4.32 15.35
C GLY A 75 -6.02 -3.01 16.06
N ASN A 76 -5.02 -2.16 16.22
CA ASN A 76 -5.14 -0.82 16.79
C ASN A 76 -4.64 0.19 15.75
N GLY A 77 -5.53 1.05 15.25
CA GLY A 77 -5.20 2.05 14.22
C GLY A 77 -4.04 2.96 14.61
N ARG A 78 -3.82 3.21 15.92
CA ARG A 78 -2.66 3.97 16.41
C ARG A 78 -1.33 3.33 16.07
N ASP A 79 -1.24 2.01 16.12
CA ASP A 79 0.03 1.31 15.94
C ASP A 79 0.51 1.40 14.49
N LEU A 80 -0.43 1.58 13.55
CA LEU A 80 -0.15 1.72 12.12
C LEU A 80 0.10 3.17 11.71
N LEU A 81 -0.32 4.15 12.51
CA LEU A 81 -0.11 5.58 12.25
C LEU A 81 1.37 5.91 11.98
N GLN A 82 2.28 5.36 12.79
CA GLN A 82 3.72 5.56 12.60
C GLN A 82 4.26 5.01 11.27
N VAL A 83 3.65 3.93 10.76
CA VAL A 83 4.02 3.36 9.46
C VAL A 83 3.51 4.23 8.31
N PHE A 84 2.34 4.84 8.49
CA PHE A 84 1.80 5.82 7.55
C PHE A 84 2.63 7.11 7.51
N GLU A 85 3.05 7.62 8.67
CA GLU A 85 3.98 8.74 8.76
C GLU A 85 5.31 8.43 8.08
N GLU A 86 5.84 7.22 8.26
CA GLU A 86 7.04 6.78 7.54
C GLU A 86 6.79 6.73 6.02
N GLY A 87 5.66 6.20 5.57
CA GLY A 87 5.27 6.20 4.16
C GLY A 87 5.24 7.62 3.57
N LYS A 88 4.62 8.56 4.29
CA LYS A 88 4.57 9.99 3.95
C LYS A 88 5.96 10.61 3.88
N ARG A 89 6.82 10.33 4.86
CA ARG A 89 8.22 10.78 4.91
C ARG A 89 9.03 10.27 3.72
N ARG A 90 8.74 9.06 3.25
CA ARG A 90 9.31 8.47 2.02
C ARG A 90 8.62 8.96 0.74
N SER A 91 7.69 9.90 0.84
CA SER A 91 6.92 10.49 -0.27
C SER A 91 6.05 9.49 -1.03
N PHE A 92 5.54 8.47 -0.33
CA PHE A 92 4.45 7.65 -0.85
C PHE A 92 3.11 8.37 -0.72
N LYS A 93 2.22 8.14 -1.68
CA LYS A 93 0.80 8.50 -1.53
C LYS A 93 0.16 7.54 -0.53
N LEU A 94 -0.80 8.04 0.25
CA LEU A 94 -1.49 7.26 1.27
C LEU A 94 -2.97 7.14 0.89
N ALA A 95 -3.50 5.93 1.02
CA ALA A 95 -4.93 5.63 1.00
C ALA A 95 -5.29 4.94 2.32
N VAL A 96 -6.42 5.29 2.91
CA VAL A 96 -6.84 4.76 4.20
C VAL A 96 -8.34 4.49 4.14
N HIS A 97 -8.73 3.25 4.44
CA HIS A 97 -10.11 2.90 4.69
C HIS A 97 -10.55 3.44 6.05
N ILE A 98 -11.63 4.23 6.08
CA ILE A 98 -12.15 4.87 7.29
C ILE A 98 -13.66 4.74 7.37
N ALA A 99 -14.20 4.75 8.60
CA ALA A 99 -15.64 4.68 8.87
C ALA A 99 -16.38 3.48 8.22
N GLU A 100 -15.70 2.33 8.05
CA GLU A 100 -16.29 1.13 7.44
C GLU A 100 -17.28 0.39 8.38
N LYS A 101 -17.16 0.58 9.70
CA LYS A 101 -17.99 -0.03 10.74
C LYS A 101 -18.35 0.99 11.82
N PRO A 102 -19.52 0.85 12.49
CA PRO A 102 -19.87 1.70 13.63
C PRO A 102 -18.97 1.45 14.85
N ASN A 103 -18.93 2.40 15.79
CA ASN A 103 -18.15 2.32 17.04
C ASN A 103 -16.62 2.28 16.86
N ARG A 104 -16.11 2.87 15.77
CA ARG A 104 -14.68 3.02 15.45
C ARG A 104 -14.31 4.49 15.22
N GLU A 105 -15.04 5.41 15.85
CA GLU A 105 -14.87 6.86 15.70
C GLU A 105 -13.48 7.29 16.17
N SER A 106 -12.99 6.73 17.29
CA SER A 106 -11.65 7.07 17.80
C SER A 106 -10.54 6.77 16.81
N ASP A 107 -10.59 5.62 16.14
CA ASP A 107 -9.57 5.21 15.17
C ASP A 107 -9.67 6.06 13.90
N THR A 108 -10.90 6.38 13.49
CA THR A 108 -11.17 7.28 12.36
C THR A 108 -10.61 8.68 12.62
N ASP A 109 -10.86 9.25 13.81
CA ASP A 109 -10.36 10.57 14.20
C ASP A 109 -8.83 10.62 14.21
N ILE A 110 -8.18 9.56 14.70
CA ILE A 110 -6.72 9.44 14.72
C ILE A 110 -6.16 9.41 13.29
N LEU A 111 -6.74 8.58 12.42
CA LEU A 111 -6.28 8.44 11.04
C LEU A 111 -6.52 9.71 10.20
N LEU A 112 -7.56 10.50 10.52
CA LEU A 112 -7.83 11.79 9.88
C LEU A 112 -6.96 12.94 10.38
N SER A 113 -6.30 12.78 11.53
CA SER A 113 -5.40 13.80 12.10
C SER A 113 -3.99 13.83 11.49
N THR A 114 -3.71 12.89 10.56
CA THR A 114 -2.41 12.62 9.92
C THR A 114 -2.12 13.49 8.69
#